data_AF-A0A8X6WX13-F1
#
_entry.id   AF-A0A8X6WX13-F1
#
_cell.length_a   1.000
_cell.length_b   1.000
_cell.length_c   1.000
_cell.angle_alpha   90.00
_cell.angle_beta   90.00
_cell.angle_gamma   90.00
#
_symmetry.space_group_name_H-M   'P 1'
#
loop_
_entity.id
_entity.type
_entity.pdbx_description
1 polymer ?
#
loop_
_entity_poly.entity_id
_entity_poly.type
_entity_poly.pdbx_seq_one_letter_code
_entity_poly.pdbx_strand_id
1 'polypeptide(L)'
;MSACLLLSKLTRKVISALKMQIESVQLWSDSTIALAWINTPPNQLKTFVSNRVSQIQQLSKDFQWKHISSEVNPADVLSRGQDIKELAANDLWWKGPDLQNMAVATPNSLRVSSTVNGQCFTNELKSISKVTLKLNIDSFY
;
A
#
# COMPACT_ATOMS: atom_id res chain seq x y z
N MET A 1 5.28 -3.86 1.38
CA MET A 1 5.65 -4.60 0.14
C MET A 1 4.56 -5.51 -0.41
N SER A 2 3.95 -6.42 0.36
CA SER A 2 2.93 -7.33 -0.18
C SER A 2 1.70 -6.59 -0.73
N ALA A 3 1.20 -5.57 0.01
CA ALA A 3 0.10 -4.72 -0.45
C ALA A 3 0.42 -4.02 -1.78
N CYS A 4 1.61 -3.43 -1.91
CA CYS A 4 2.05 -2.77 -3.15
C CYS A 4 2.09 -3.76 -4.33
N LEU A 5 2.62 -4.97 -4.13
CA LEU A 5 2.64 -6.00 -5.17
C LEU A 5 1.23 -6.45 -5.58
N LEU A 6 0.32 -6.58 -4.60
CA LEU A 6 -1.08 -6.90 -4.87
C LEU A 6 -1.74 -5.80 -5.70
N LEU A 7 -1.53 -4.54 -5.33
CA LEU A 7 -2.03 -3.37 -6.06
C LEU A 7 -1.52 -3.36 -7.52
N SER A 8 -0.23 -3.58 -7.75
CA SER A 8 0.34 -3.66 -9.10
C SER A 8 -0.32 -4.76 -9.94
N LYS A 9 -0.49 -5.96 -9.37
CA LYS A 9 -1.10 -7.11 -10.06
C LYS A 9 -2.57 -6.85 -10.38
N LEU A 10 -3.31 -6.34 -9.40
CA LEU A 10 -4.73 -6.00 -9.57
C LEU A 10 -4.90 -4.95 -10.65
N THR A 11 -4.13 -3.87 -10.60
CA THR A 11 -4.19 -2.79 -11.58
C THR A 11 -3.96 -3.29 -13.00
N ARG A 12 -2.98 -4.17 -13.22
CA ARG A 12 -2.77 -4.81 -14.53
C ARG A 12 -3.97 -5.63 -15.00
N LYS A 13 -4.59 -6.39 -14.11
CA LYS A 13 -5.81 -7.14 -14.44
C LYS A 13 -6.96 -6.21 -14.80
N VAL A 14 -7.14 -5.13 -14.04
CA VAL A 14 -8.18 -4.13 -14.28
C VAL A 14 -7.97 -3.44 -15.63
N ILE A 15 -6.76 -2.96 -15.92
CA ILE A 15 -6.43 -2.35 -17.22
C ILE A 15 -6.69 -3.32 -18.37
N SER A 16 -6.32 -4.60 -18.22
CA SER A 16 -6.58 -5.61 -19.26
C SER A 16 -8.08 -5.87 -19.47
N ALA A 17 -8.88 -5.78 -18.40
CA ALA A 17 -10.33 -5.98 -18.45
C ALA A 17 -11.06 -4.74 -19.00
N LEU A 18 -10.58 -3.53 -18.68
CA LEU A 18 -11.08 -2.26 -19.19
C LEU A 18 -10.59 -2.12 -20.64
N LYS A 19 -11.40 -2.53 -21.61
CA LYS A 19 -11.13 -2.43 -23.06
C LYS A 19 -11.17 -0.98 -23.57
N MET A 20 -10.48 -0.06 -22.91
CA MET A 20 -10.42 1.36 -23.23
C MET A 20 -8.99 1.88 -23.09
N GLN A 21 -8.72 3.02 -23.72
CA GLN A 21 -7.43 3.69 -23.60
C GLN A 21 -7.35 4.40 -22.23
N ILE A 22 -6.33 4.04 -21.45
CA ILE A 22 -6.03 4.68 -20.17
C ILE A 22 -4.78 5.54 -20.39
N GLU A 23 -4.92 6.85 -20.23
CA GLU A 23 -3.85 7.81 -20.47
C GLU A 23 -2.77 7.78 -19.38
N SER A 24 -3.19 7.62 -18.12
CA SER A 24 -2.26 7.56 -16.98
C SER A 24 -2.82 6.73 -15.84
N VAL A 25 -1.91 6.13 -15.06
CA VAL A 25 -2.23 5.30 -13.90
C VAL A 25 -1.41 5.78 -12.72
N GLN A 26 -2.09 6.03 -11.60
CA GLN A 26 -1.47 6.49 -10.37
C GLN A 26 -1.76 5.47 -9.25
N LEU A 27 -0.70 5.01 -8.58
CA LEU A 27 -0.75 4.06 -7.48
C LEU A 27 -0.34 4.77 -6.18
N TRP A 28 -1.19 4.70 -5.16
CA TRP A 28 -0.98 5.40 -3.90
C TRP A 28 -0.60 4.43 -2.78
N SER A 29 0.33 4.85 -1.94
CA SER A 29 0.75 4.13 -0.73
C SER A 29 1.02 5.12 0.39
N ASP A 30 0.63 4.79 1.61
CA ASP A 30 0.92 5.56 2.82
C ASP A 30 2.26 5.18 3.47
N SER A 31 2.81 4.02 3.11
CA SER A 31 4.14 3.63 3.56
C SER A 31 5.22 4.30 2.71
N THR A 32 5.84 5.35 3.27
CA THR A 32 7.01 6.01 2.69
C THR A 32 8.18 5.04 2.51
N ILE A 33 8.38 4.10 3.44
CA ILE A 33 9.40 3.05 3.36
C ILE A 33 9.15 2.14 2.15
N ALA A 34 7.90 1.71 1.93
CA ALA A 34 7.58 0.88 0.78
C ALA A 34 7.84 1.61 -0.54
N LEU A 35 7.46 2.90 -0.62
CA LEU A 35 7.76 3.73 -1.78
C LEU A 35 9.27 3.89 -1.99
N ALA A 36 10.01 4.13 -0.91
CA ALA A 36 11.46 4.26 -0.95
C ALA A 36 12.12 2.99 -1.51
N TRP A 37 11.71 1.80 -1.04
CA TRP A 37 12.17 0.51 -1.60
C TRP A 37 11.79 0.31 -3.06
N ILE A 38 10.60 0.74 -3.49
CA ILE A 38 10.17 0.64 -4.89
C ILE A 38 11.08 1.47 -5.81
N ASN A 39 11.70 2.55 -5.32
CA ASN A 39 12.65 3.36 -6.08
C ASN A 39 14.10 2.89 -5.96
N THR A 40 14.38 1.95 -5.08
CA THR A 40 15.73 1.39 -4.92
C THR A 40 15.95 0.27 -5.93
N PRO A 41 17.13 0.19 -6.58
CA PRO A 41 17.50 -0.96 -7.38
C PRO A 41 17.38 -2.28 -6.58
N PRO A 42 16.71 -3.33 -7.10
CA PRO A 42 16.49 -4.57 -6.34
C PRO A 42 17.76 -5.22 -5.81
N ASN A 43 18.88 -5.09 -6.51
CA ASN A 43 20.18 -5.66 -6.11
C ASN A 43 20.76 -5.06 -4.81
N GLN A 44 20.26 -3.91 -4.36
CA GLN A 44 20.67 -3.25 -3.10
C GLN A 44 19.80 -3.67 -1.91
N LEU A 45 18.77 -4.50 -2.12
CA LEU A 45 17.79 -4.88 -1.11
C LEU A 45 17.96 -6.34 -0.70
N LYS A 46 17.53 -6.67 0.52
CA LYS A 46 17.47 -8.06 1.00
C LYS A 46 16.55 -8.91 0.10
N THR A 47 16.89 -10.17 -0.12
CA THR A 47 16.24 -11.10 -1.07
C THR A 47 14.71 -11.04 -1.06
N PHE A 48 14.07 -11.07 0.12
CA PHE A 48 12.61 -11.03 0.23
C PHE A 48 11.99 -9.74 -0.34
N VAL A 49 12.61 -8.60 -0.05
CA VAL A 49 12.17 -7.27 -0.51
C VAL A 49 12.56 -7.10 -1.98
N SER A 50 13.81 -7.44 -2.33
CA SER A 50 14.34 -7.41 -3.70
C SER A 50 13.45 -8.12 -4.71
N ASN A 51 13.06 -9.37 -4.42
CA ASN A 51 12.20 -10.15 -5.31
C ASN A 51 10.82 -9.50 -5.55
N ARG A 52 10.28 -8.80 -4.54
CA ARG A 52 8.99 -8.10 -4.65
C ARG A 52 9.13 -6.77 -5.36
N VAL A 53 10.19 -6.01 -5.07
CA VAL A 53 10.49 -4.74 -5.75
C VAL A 53 10.69 -4.99 -7.25
N SER A 54 11.45 -6.03 -7.62
CA SER A 54 11.64 -6.42 -9.03
C SER A 54 10.31 -6.68 -9.75
N GLN A 55 9.41 -7.47 -9.14
CA GLN A 55 8.08 -7.71 -9.70
C GLN A 55 7.22 -6.43 -9.78
N ILE A 56 7.26 -5.59 -8.74
CA ILE A 56 6.51 -4.32 -8.72
C ILE A 56 7.01 -3.42 -9.85
N GLN A 57 8.31 -3.17 -9.94
CA GLN A 57 8.92 -2.32 -10.96
C GLN A 57 8.58 -2.82 -12.37
N GLN A 58 8.61 -4.13 -12.60
CA GLN A 58 8.19 -4.73 -13.88
C GLN A 58 6.70 -4.49 -14.17
N LEU A 59 5.84 -4.72 -13.18
CA LEU A 59 4.39 -4.57 -13.33
C LEU A 59 3.94 -3.11 -13.41
N SER A 60 4.70 -2.16 -12.86
CA SER A 60 4.31 -0.75 -12.75
C SER A 60 5.24 0.20 -13.50
N LYS A 61 5.97 -0.27 -14.51
CA LYS A 61 6.94 0.52 -15.28
C LYS A 61 6.37 1.79 -15.93
N ASP A 62 5.07 1.77 -16.22
CA ASP A 62 4.25 2.77 -16.88
C ASP A 62 3.28 3.46 -15.90
N PHE A 63 3.38 3.18 -14.59
CA PHE A 63 2.52 3.74 -13.56
C PHE A 63 3.32 4.70 -12.68
N GLN A 64 2.63 5.69 -12.11
CA GLN A 64 3.22 6.63 -11.16
C GLN A 64 2.89 6.21 -9.74
N TRP A 65 3.90 5.92 -8.94
CA TRP A 65 3.74 5.73 -7.50
C TRP A 65 3.69 7.09 -6.79
N LYS A 66 2.80 7.23 -5.83
CA LYS A 66 2.60 8.46 -5.05
C LYS A 66 2.41 8.15 -3.57
N HIS A 67 2.82 9.09 -2.73
CA HIS A 67 2.56 9.04 -1.30
C HIS A 67 1.21 9.69 -0.97
N ILE A 68 0.45 9.04 -0.09
CA ILE A 68 -0.75 9.59 0.55
C ILE A 68 -0.58 9.52 2.06
N SER A 69 -0.99 10.54 2.82
CA SER A 69 -0.88 10.44 4.28
C SER A 69 -1.81 9.36 4.84
N SER A 70 -1.42 8.68 5.92
CA SER A 70 -2.22 7.61 6.53
C SER A 70 -3.62 8.10 6.94
N GLU A 71 -3.72 9.35 7.41
CA GLU A 71 -4.97 9.97 7.88
C GLU A 71 -6.00 10.17 6.76
N VAL A 72 -5.54 10.20 5.51
CA VAL A 72 -6.39 10.38 4.32
C VAL A 72 -6.39 9.13 3.43
N ASN A 73 -5.84 8.01 3.92
CA ASN A 73 -5.85 6.73 3.22
C ASN A 73 -7.09 5.90 3.62
N PRO A 74 -8.11 5.77 2.75
CA PRO A 74 -9.31 4.99 3.09
C PRO A 74 -8.99 3.51 3.34
N ALA A 75 -7.95 2.94 2.73
CA ALA A 75 -7.57 1.56 3.01
C ALA A 75 -7.08 1.36 4.45
N ASP A 76 -6.54 2.42 5.08
CA ASP A 76 -6.08 2.37 6.47
C ASP A 76 -7.26 2.21 7.43
N VAL A 77 -8.37 2.93 7.18
CA VAL A 77 -9.62 2.86 7.95
C VAL A 77 -10.07 1.41 8.14
N LEU A 78 -10.17 0.66 7.04
CA LEU A 78 -10.58 -0.74 7.10
C LEU A 78 -9.50 -1.62 7.75
N SER A 79 -8.23 -1.41 7.43
CA SER A 79 -7.13 -2.24 7.93
C SER A 79 -6.87 -2.12 9.44
N ARG A 80 -7.29 -1.00 10.06
CA ARG A 80 -7.22 -0.80 11.52
C ARG A 80 -8.35 -1.48 12.28
N GLY A 81 -9.39 -1.95 11.60
CA GLY A 81 -10.53 -2.60 12.23
C GLY A 81 -11.50 -1.61 12.89
N GLN A 82 -11.84 -0.53 12.19
CA GLN A 82 -12.85 0.43 12.65
C GLN A 82 -14.21 -0.26 12.88
N ASP A 83 -14.96 0.20 13.89
CA ASP A 83 -16.30 -0.32 14.19
C ASP A 83 -17.23 -0.14 12.99
N ILE A 84 -18.17 -1.07 12.78
CA ILE A 84 -19.06 -1.06 11.62
C ILE A 84 -19.94 0.20 11.60
N LYS A 85 -20.41 0.68 12.76
CA LYS A 85 -21.25 1.89 12.84
C LYS A 85 -20.44 3.13 12.50
N GLU A 86 -19.20 3.20 12.98
CA GLU A 86 -18.29 4.29 12.66
C GLU A 86 -17.88 4.25 11.18
N LEU A 87 -17.63 3.07 10.62
CA LEU A 87 -17.33 2.89 9.20
C LEU A 87 -18.51 3.30 8.32
N ALA A 88 -19.74 2.99 8.73
CA ALA A 88 -20.95 3.42 8.03
C ALA A 88 -21.08 4.95 7.97
N ALA A 89 -20.60 5.66 9.00
CA ALA A 89 -20.57 7.12 9.05
C ALA A 89 -19.24 7.73 8.53
N ASN A 90 -18.30 6.92 8.05
CA ASN A 90 -16.96 7.39 7.68
C ASN A 90 -16.96 7.98 6.26
N ASP A 91 -17.01 9.31 6.18
CA ASP A 91 -16.96 10.04 4.92
C ASP A 91 -15.69 9.78 4.11
N LEU A 92 -14.53 9.59 4.75
CA LEU A 92 -13.28 9.29 4.04
C LEU A 92 -13.37 7.95 3.29
N TRP A 93 -14.00 6.94 3.88
CA TRP A 93 -14.19 5.63 3.24
C TRP A 93 -15.14 5.71 2.05
N TRP A 94 -16.29 6.38 2.21
CA TRP A 94 -17.34 6.40 1.20
C TRP A 94 -17.14 7.43 0.09
N LYS A 95 -16.60 8.60 0.42
CA LYS A 95 -16.37 9.69 -0.55
C LYS A 95 -14.94 9.67 -1.10
N GLY A 96 -14.01 9.08 -0.36
CA GLY A 96 -12.59 9.09 -0.72
C GLY A 96 -11.93 10.44 -0.48
N PRO A 97 -10.59 10.49 -0.53
CA PRO A 97 -9.83 11.73 -0.51
C PRO A 97 -9.90 12.46 -1.86
N ASP A 98 -9.76 13.78 -1.84
CA ASP A 98 -9.57 14.57 -3.05
C ASP A 98 -8.12 14.41 -3.56
N LEU A 99 -7.92 13.39 -4.39
CA LEU A 99 -6.60 13.03 -4.92
C LEU A 99 -6.10 14.00 -6.01
N GLN A 100 -6.98 14.77 -6.65
CA GLN A 100 -6.60 15.65 -7.77
C GLN A 100 -5.84 16.89 -7.28
N ASN A 101 -6.19 17.37 -6.08
CA ASN A 101 -5.64 18.61 -5.51
C ASN A 101 -4.55 18.38 -4.44
N MET A 102 -4.19 17.14 -4.13
CA MET A 102 -3.17 16.85 -3.12
C MET A 102 -1.76 17.25 -3.57
N ALA A 103 -1.05 18.01 -2.74
CA ALA A 103 0.38 18.32 -2.94
C ALA A 103 1.20 17.01 -2.85
N VAL A 104 1.63 16.50 -4.00
CA VAL A 104 2.24 15.18 -4.11
C VAL A 104 3.74 15.25 -3.80
N ALA A 105 4.16 14.57 -2.73
CA ALA A 105 5.57 14.20 -2.59
C ALA A 105 5.87 13.09 -3.61
N THR A 106 6.61 13.44 -4.67
CA THR A 106 7.03 12.45 -5.67
C THR A 106 8.10 11.53 -5.10
N PRO A 107 8.14 10.24 -5.50
CA PRO A 107 9.00 9.25 -4.85
C PRO A 107 10.51 9.53 -4.95
N ASN A 108 10.94 10.42 -5.86
CA ASN A 108 12.34 10.82 -6.03
C ASN A 108 12.96 11.49 -4.79
N SER A 109 12.15 12.07 -3.91
CA SER A 109 12.64 12.68 -2.66
C SER A 109 12.91 11.67 -1.53
N LEU A 110 12.50 10.41 -1.69
CA LEU A 110 12.47 9.41 -0.62
C LEU A 110 13.56 8.33 -0.74
N ARG A 111 14.72 8.61 -1.37
CA ARG A 111 15.79 7.59 -1.50
C ARG A 111 16.25 7.08 -0.13
N VAL A 112 16.19 5.77 0.09
CA VAL A 112 16.80 5.14 1.28
C VAL A 112 18.31 5.27 1.17
N SER A 113 18.95 6.01 2.08
CA SER A 113 20.41 5.96 2.25
C SER A 113 20.81 4.55 2.68
N SER A 114 21.83 3.98 2.02
CA SER A 114 22.30 2.60 2.19
C SER A 114 22.84 2.27 3.60
N THR A 115 22.81 3.20 4.54
CA THR A 115 23.34 3.07 5.91
C THR A 115 22.30 2.82 7.00
N VAL A 116 21.02 2.57 6.67
CA VAL A 116 20.02 2.37 7.73
C VAL A 116 20.11 0.96 8.30
N ASN A 117 20.88 0.84 9.39
CA ASN A 117 20.88 -0.29 10.30
C ASN A 117 19.44 -0.69 10.66
N GLY A 118 19.17 -1.99 10.66
CA GLY A 118 17.83 -2.60 10.78
C GLY A 118 17.05 -2.31 12.07
N GLN A 119 17.50 -1.37 12.91
CA GLN A 119 16.82 -0.91 14.12
C GLN A 119 15.87 0.28 13.87
N CYS A 120 15.98 1.00 12.75
CA CYS A 120 15.16 2.21 12.52
C CYS A 120 13.68 1.91 12.16
N PHE A 121 13.34 0.67 11.79
CA PHE A 121 12.07 0.37 11.12
C PHE A 121 11.12 -0.53 11.89
N THR A 122 11.46 -0.92 13.12
CA THR A 122 10.53 -1.64 13.99
C THR A 122 9.37 -0.77 14.46
N ASN A 123 9.51 0.56 14.37
CA ASN A 123 8.51 1.51 14.86
C ASN A 123 7.29 1.65 13.92
N GLU A 124 7.43 1.25 12.65
CA GLU A 124 6.33 1.20 11.66
C GLU A 124 5.68 -0.18 11.52
N LEU A 125 6.19 -1.19 12.23
CA LEU A 125 5.43 -2.42 12.41
C LEU A 125 4.24 -2.08 13.30
N LYS A 126 3.11 -1.70 12.69
CA LYS A 126 1.81 -1.55 13.37
C LYS A 126 1.69 -2.75 14.30
N SER A 127 1.66 -2.49 15.62
CA SER A 127 1.51 -3.51 16.64
C SER A 127 0.30 -4.36 16.26
N ILE A 128 0.57 -5.53 15.68
CA ILE A 128 -0.46 -6.51 15.40
C ILE A 128 -0.86 -6.99 16.79
N SER A 129 -1.90 -6.38 17.35
CA SER A 129 -2.60 -6.97 18.48
C SER A 129 -2.93 -8.39 18.06
N LYS A 130 -2.47 -9.40 18.82
CA LYS A 130 -2.80 -10.80 18.55
C LYS A 130 -4.31 -10.95 18.49
N VAL A 131 -4.89 -10.91 17.29
CA VAL A 131 -6.30 -11.24 17.07
C VAL A 131 -6.37 -12.76 17.03
N THR A 132 -6.66 -13.36 18.17
CA THR A 132 -7.01 -14.79 18.25
C THR A 132 -8.43 -14.94 17.73
N LEU A 133 -8.60 -15.42 16.49
CA LEU A 133 -9.90 -15.85 15.99
C LEU A 133 -10.30 -17.14 16.71
N LYS A 134 -11.21 -17.03 17.69
CA LYS A 134 -11.93 -18.20 18.22
C LYS A 134 -13.09 -18.50 17.26
N LEU A 135 -12.99 -19.60 16.53
CA LEU A 135 -14.13 -20.17 15.82
C LEU A 135 -15.02 -20.86 16.86
N ASN A 136 -16.16 -20.24 17.18
CA ASN A 136 -17.22 -20.92 17.93
C ASN A 136 -18.00 -21.76 16.92
N ILE A 137 -17.72 -23.06 16.87
CA ILE A 137 -18.55 -24.00 16.14
C ILE A 137 -19.64 -24.40 17.12
N ASP A 138 -20.76 -23.67 17.10
CA ASP A 138 -21.99 -24.16 17.73
C ASP A 138 -22.52 -25.28 16.83
N SER A 139 -22.16 -26.51 17.19
CA SER A 139 -22.76 -27.72 16.65
C SER A 139 -24.19 -27.83 17.17
N PHE A 140 -25.15 -27.44 16.35
CA PHE A 140 -26.54 -27.88 16.50
C PHE A 140 -26.61 -29.37 16.17
N TYR A 141 -26.93 -30.19 17.17
CA TYR A 141 -27.77 -31.38 17.06
C TYR A 141 -28.64 -31.48 18.31
#